data_AF-A0A7K4FUD6-F1
#
_entry.id   AF-A0A7K4FUD6-F1
#
_cell.length_a   1.000
_cell.length_b   1.000
_cell.length_c   1.000
_cell.angle_alpha   90.00
_cell.angle_beta   90.00
_cell.angle_gamma   90.00
#
_symmetry.space_group_name_H-M   'P 1'
#
loop_
_entity.id
_entity.type
_entity.pdbx_description
1 polymer ?
#
loop_
_entity_poly.entity_id
_entity_poly.type
_entity_poly.pdbx_seq_one_letter_code
_entity_poly.pdbx_strand_id
1 'polypeptide(L)'
;MSEEVLWAEKYRPRSLDEIVNQKDIVERLKRFVKEKNMPHLLFAGPPGTGKTTAALALVHDLYGDEFRQYFLELNASDERGIDVIRNKVKDFARTLVKSSVPFK
;
A
#
# COMPACT_ATOMS: atom_id res chain seq x y z
N MET A 1 3.53 -29.52 -6.85
CA MET A 1 2.64 -29.48 -5.67
C MET A 1 2.03 -28.10 -5.63
N SER A 2 0.73 -27.97 -5.87
CA SER A 2 0.04 -26.69 -5.66
C SER A 2 0.01 -26.41 -4.16
N GLU A 3 0.69 -25.37 -3.70
CA GLU A 3 0.56 -24.91 -2.32
C GLU A 3 -0.92 -24.57 -2.07
N GLU A 4 -1.51 -25.16 -1.04
CA GLU A 4 -2.84 -24.78 -0.58
C GLU A 4 -2.78 -23.39 0.05
N VAL A 5 -3.08 -22.38 -0.75
CA VAL A 5 -3.14 -20.99 -0.30
C VAL A 5 -4.51 -20.70 0.30
N LEU A 6 -4.53 -20.06 1.48
CA LEU A 6 -5.74 -19.58 2.12
C LEU A 6 -6.56 -18.71 1.15
N TRP A 7 -7.88 -18.92 1.09
CA TRP A 7 -8.75 -18.17 0.18
C TRP A 7 -8.69 -16.66 0.42
N ALA A 8 -8.50 -16.23 1.67
CA ALA A 8 -8.31 -14.83 2.02
C ALA A 8 -7.11 -14.18 1.30
N GLU A 9 -6.04 -14.94 1.06
CA GLU A 9 -4.87 -14.47 0.30
C GLU A 9 -5.05 -14.69 -1.20
N LYS A 10 -5.63 -15.83 -1.59
CA LYS A 10 -5.88 -16.18 -3.00
C LYS A 10 -6.77 -15.15 -3.70
N TYR A 11 -7.79 -14.66 -3.01
CA TYR A 11 -8.76 -13.68 -3.52
C TYR A 11 -8.56 -12.28 -2.94
N ARG A 12 -7.39 -12.00 -2.34
CA ARG A 12 -7.08 -10.64 -1.88
C ARG A 12 -7.05 -9.69 -3.09
N PRO A 13 -7.86 -8.61 -3.11
CA PRO A 13 -7.84 -7.61 -4.17
C PRO A 13 -6.44 -7.08 -4.46
N ARG A 14 -6.08 -6.99 -5.75
CA ARG A 14 -4.77 -6.45 -6.18
C ARG A 14 -4.85 -5.03 -6.71
N SER A 15 -6.01 -4.64 -7.23
CA SER A 15 -6.30 -3.26 -7.67
C SER A 15 -7.45 -2.63 -6.88
N LEU A 16 -7.51 -1.29 -6.85
CA LEU A 16 -8.64 -0.55 -6.28
C LEU A 16 -9.97 -0.88 -6.98
N ASP A 17 -9.93 -1.34 -8.24
CA ASP A 17 -11.11 -1.80 -8.99
C ASP A 17 -11.71 -3.10 -8.44
N GLU A 18 -10.90 -3.93 -7.76
CA GLU A 18 -11.34 -5.22 -7.20
C GLU A 18 -11.90 -5.08 -5.77
N ILE A 19 -11.73 -3.92 -5.13
CA ILE A 19 -12.24 -3.67 -3.80
C ILE A 19 -13.76 -3.48 -3.88
N VAL A 20 -14.47 -4.45 -3.30
CA VAL A 20 -15.93 -4.38 -3.14
C VAL A 20 -16.30 -3.61 -1.88
N ASN A 21 -17.44 -2.90 -1.94
CA ASN A 21 -17.88 -1.96 -0.91
C ASN A 21 -16.91 -0.76 -0.77
N GLN A 22 -17.22 0.24 0.05
CA GLN A 22 -16.37 1.45 0.21
C GLN A 22 -16.23 2.35 -1.04
N LYS A 23 -17.29 2.46 -1.87
CA LYS A 23 -17.27 3.20 -3.15
C LYS A 23 -16.64 4.58 -3.05
N ASP A 24 -17.07 5.40 -2.10
CA ASP A 24 -16.57 6.77 -1.94
C ASP A 24 -15.07 6.82 -1.61
N ILE A 25 -14.59 5.89 -0.80
CA ILE A 25 -13.16 5.78 -0.44
C ILE A 25 -12.37 5.34 -1.67
N VAL A 26 -12.84 4.30 -2.37
CA VAL A 26 -12.19 3.77 -3.58
C VAL A 26 -12.09 4.84 -4.66
N GLU A 27 -13.17 5.59 -4.91
CA GLU A 27 -13.16 6.70 -5.89
C GLU A 27 -12.15 7.78 -5.51
N ARG A 28 -12.05 8.12 -4.23
CA ARG A 28 -11.08 9.11 -3.75
C ARG A 28 -9.63 8.62 -3.89
N LEU A 29 -9.37 7.36 -3.59
CA LEU A 29 -8.06 6.73 -3.79
C LEU A 29 -7.67 6.70 -5.27
N LYS A 30 -8.60 6.34 -6.17
CA LYS A 30 -8.37 6.37 -7.62
C LYS A 30 -8.05 7.78 -8.13
N ARG A 31 -8.66 8.82 -7.55
CA ARG A 31 -8.31 10.21 -7.86
C ARG A 31 -6.86 10.52 -7.49
N PHE A 32 -6.38 10.10 -6.32
CA PHE A 32 -4.98 10.29 -5.93
C PHE A 32 -4.00 9.60 -6.87
N VAL A 33 -4.33 8.38 -7.32
CA VAL A 33 -3.54 7.66 -8.33
C VAL A 33 -3.49 8.44 -9.65
N LYS A 34 -4.66 8.87 -10.16
CA LYS A 34 -4.78 9.60 -11.42
C LYS A 34 -4.03 10.94 -11.40
N GLU A 35 -4.17 11.69 -10.32
CA GLU A 35 -3.53 12.99 -10.16
C GLU A 35 -2.04 12.88 -9.79
N LYS A 36 -1.58 11.67 -9.44
CA LYS A 36 -0.24 11.40 -8.89
C LYS A 36 0.12 12.34 -7.74
N ASN A 37 -0.87 12.68 -6.93
CA ASN A 37 -0.72 13.59 -5.80
C ASN A 37 -1.14 12.86 -4.53
N MET A 38 -0.18 12.26 -3.84
CA MET A 38 -0.43 11.37 -2.72
C MET A 38 -0.18 12.06 -1.39
N PRO A 39 -1.23 12.40 -0.61
CA PRO A 39 -1.03 12.84 0.76
C PRO A 39 -0.64 11.66 1.68
N HIS A 40 -0.18 11.95 2.89
CA HIS A 40 -0.10 10.94 3.93
C HIS A 40 -1.51 10.46 4.33
N LEU A 41 -1.72 9.15 4.35
CA LEU A 41 -3.02 8.53 4.59
C LEU A 41 -3.02 7.73 5.90
N LEU A 42 -4.15 7.77 6.61
CA LEU A 42 -4.44 6.91 7.75
C LEU A 42 -5.67 6.07 7.44
N PHE A 43 -5.48 4.75 7.33
CA PHE A 43 -6.58 3.80 7.16
C PHE A 43 -7.05 3.31 8.53
N ALA A 44 -8.27 3.66 8.94
CA ALA A 44 -8.86 3.28 10.22
C ALA A 44 -10.21 2.58 10.03
N GLY A 45 -10.53 1.63 10.92
CA GLY A 45 -11.78 0.86 10.88
C GLY A 45 -11.66 -0.56 11.45
N PRO A 46 -12.78 -1.30 11.55
CA PRO A 46 -12.83 -2.65 12.12
C PRO A 46 -11.88 -3.66 11.45
N PRO A 47 -11.48 -4.76 12.11
CA PRO A 47 -10.68 -5.81 11.47
C PRO A 47 -11.42 -6.43 10.27
N GLY A 48 -10.66 -6.85 9.24
CA GLY A 48 -11.23 -7.51 8.07
C GLY A 48 -11.90 -6.60 7.02
N THR A 49 -11.89 -5.27 7.19
CA THR A 49 -12.54 -4.33 6.24
C THR A 49 -11.66 -3.89 5.06
N GLY A 50 -10.55 -4.58 4.79
CA GLY A 50 -9.71 -4.30 3.63
C GLY A 50 -8.75 -3.11 3.75
N LYS A 51 -8.42 -2.63 4.95
CA LYS A 51 -7.49 -1.49 5.15
C LYS A 51 -6.10 -1.75 4.56
N THR A 52 -5.46 -2.86 4.95
CA THR A 52 -4.16 -3.26 4.41
C THR A 52 -4.23 -3.53 2.92
N THR A 53 -5.29 -4.22 2.48
CA THR A 53 -5.57 -4.46 1.06
C THR A 53 -5.66 -3.16 0.26
N ALA A 54 -6.38 -2.15 0.76
CA ALA A 54 -6.53 -0.86 0.09
C ALA A 54 -5.20 -0.13 -0.05
N ALA A 55 -4.34 -0.17 0.98
CA ALA A 55 -3.00 0.41 0.90
C ALA A 55 -2.13 -0.30 -0.15
N LEU A 56 -2.15 -1.65 -0.18
CA LEU A 56 -1.38 -2.43 -1.15
C LEU A 56 -1.89 -2.22 -2.59
N ALA A 57 -3.21 -2.25 -2.78
CA ALA A 57 -3.84 -2.01 -4.07
C ALA A 57 -3.57 -0.59 -4.60
N LEU A 58 -3.60 0.41 -3.71
CA LEU A 58 -3.24 1.79 -4.05
C LEU A 58 -1.82 1.91 -4.59
N VAL A 59 -0.86 1.26 -3.91
CA VAL A 59 0.55 1.29 -4.29
C VAL A 59 0.78 0.53 -5.60
N HIS A 60 0.09 -0.60 -5.79
CA HIS A 60 0.09 -1.35 -7.04
C HIS A 60 -0.45 -0.50 -8.21
N ASP A 61 -1.61 0.14 -8.05
CA ASP A 61 -2.19 0.97 -9.11
C ASP A 61 -1.34 2.22 -9.42
N LEU A 62 -0.51 2.67 -8.47
CA LEU A 62 0.37 3.82 -8.62
C LEU A 62 1.69 3.50 -9.34
N TYR A 63 2.27 2.32 -9.09
CA TYR A 63 3.61 1.93 -9.58
C TYR A 63 3.62 0.71 -10.50
N GLY A 64 2.48 0.03 -10.70
CA GLY A 64 2.36 -1.19 -11.49
C GLY A 64 3.08 -2.39 -10.89
N ASP A 65 3.46 -3.34 -11.74
CA ASP A 65 4.06 -4.63 -11.31
C ASP A 65 5.39 -4.46 -10.55
N GLU A 66 6.11 -3.37 -10.79
CA GLU A 66 7.38 -3.08 -10.13
C GLU A 66 7.23 -2.35 -8.78
N PHE A 67 6.02 -2.20 -8.25
CA PHE A 67 5.75 -1.43 -7.04
C PHE A 67 6.60 -1.82 -5.82
N ARG A 68 7.02 -3.09 -5.73
CA ARG A 68 7.85 -3.61 -4.65
C ARG A 68 9.21 -2.89 -4.54
N GLN A 69 9.70 -2.29 -5.61
CA GLN A 69 10.93 -1.49 -5.61
C GLN A 69 10.74 -0.10 -5.01
N TYR A 70 9.48 0.37 -4.97
CA TYR A 70 9.09 1.73 -4.56
C TYR A 70 8.30 1.75 -3.25
N PHE A 71 8.18 0.61 -2.57
CA PHE A 71 7.31 0.42 -1.42
C PHE A 71 8.04 -0.24 -0.25
N LEU A 72 7.83 0.31 0.94
CA LEU A 72 8.31 -0.25 2.20
C LEU A 72 7.11 -0.55 3.09
N GLU A 73 6.86 -1.84 3.36
CA GLU A 73 5.88 -2.30 4.35
C GLU A 73 6.56 -2.62 5.65
N LEU A 74 6.09 -2.01 6.75
CA LEU A 74 6.54 -2.32 8.09
C LEU A 74 5.35 -2.79 8.93
N ASN A 75 5.50 -3.94 9.58
CA ASN A 75 4.49 -4.51 10.47
C ASN A 75 4.96 -4.43 11.93
N ALA A 76 4.01 -4.26 12.84
CA ALA A 76 4.20 -4.24 14.28
C ALA A 76 4.72 -5.57 14.85
N SER A 77 4.61 -6.70 14.15
CA SER A 77 5.19 -7.98 14.58
C SER A 77 6.73 -7.94 14.53
N ASP A 78 7.28 -7.41 13.44
CA ASP A 78 8.68 -7.61 13.08
C ASP A 78 9.54 -6.38 13.40
N GLU A 79 8.95 -5.19 13.47
CA GLU A 79 9.69 -3.92 13.48
C GLU A 79 9.24 -2.95 14.58
N ARG A 80 9.57 -3.29 15.83
CA ARG A 80 9.06 -2.60 17.04
C ARG A 80 9.99 -1.55 17.66
N GLY A 81 11.22 -1.43 17.17
CA GLY A 81 12.25 -0.56 17.77
C GLY A 81 12.28 0.85 17.20
N ILE A 82 12.64 1.84 18.02
CA ILE A 82 12.87 3.23 17.57
C ILE A 82 13.95 3.33 16.48
N ASP A 83 14.89 2.39 16.46
CA ASP A 83 15.96 2.33 15.46
C ASP A 83 15.44 2.04 14.05
N VAL A 84 14.31 1.34 13.92
CA VAL A 84 13.63 1.14 12.63
C VAL A 84 13.23 2.48 12.05
N ILE A 85 12.64 3.35 12.87
CA ILE A 85 12.20 4.68 12.44
C ILE A 85 13.41 5.55 12.12
N ARG A 86 14.44 5.54 12.98
CA ARG A 86 15.61 6.41 12.86
C ARG A 86 16.52 6.07 11.68
N ASN A 87 16.60 4.80 11.32
CA ASN A 87 17.47 4.31 10.26
C ASN A 87 16.66 3.85 9.05
N LYS A 88 15.96 2.71 9.13
CA LYS A 88 15.31 2.06 7.99
C LYS A 88 14.30 2.95 7.27
N VAL A 89 13.35 3.55 8.00
CA VAL A 89 12.35 4.46 7.42
C VAL A 89 13.02 5.72 6.85
N LYS A 90 13.96 6.30 7.60
CA LYS A 90 14.69 7.51 7.19
C LYS A 90 15.52 7.29 5.92
N ASP A 91 16.22 6.16 5.82
CA ASP A 91 17.07 5.84 4.69
C ASP A 91 16.24 5.53 3.44
N PHE A 92 15.13 4.80 3.60
CA PHE A 92 14.17 4.57 2.52
C PHE A 92 13.58 5.90 1.99
N ALA A 93 13.13 6.79 2.89
CA ALA A 93 12.58 8.09 2.50
C ALA A 93 13.60 9.02 1.82
N ARG A 94 14.90 8.84 2.07
CA ARG A 94 15.98 9.57 1.40
C ARG A 94 16.41 8.96 0.07
N THR A 95 15.97 7.73 -0.23
CA THR A 95 16.31 7.06 -1.47
C THR A 95 15.55 7.75 -2.60
N LEU A 96 16.26 8.46 -3.46
CA LEU A 96 15.71 9.02 -4.68
C LEU A 96 15.45 7.88 -5.66
N VAL A 97 14.23 7.34 -5.65
CA VAL A 97 13.82 6.44 -6.71
C VAL A 97 13.37 7.28 -7.90
N LYS A 98 13.77 6.87 -9.11
CA LYS A 98 13.45 7.54 -10.39
C LYS A 98 11.97 7.31 -10.75
N SER A 99 11.06 7.69 -9.86
CA SER A 99 9.62 7.53 -10.05
C SER A 99 9.01 8.78 -10.67
N SER A 100 8.04 8.59 -11.57
CA SER A 100 7.27 9.67 -12.20
C SER A 100 6.16 10.22 -11.31
N VAL A 101 6.11 9.78 -10.04
CA VAL A 101 5.10 10.17 -9.06
C VAL A 101 5.73 11.18 -8.09
N PRO A 102 5.27 12.45 -8.08
CA PRO A 102 5.77 13.43 -7.13
C PRO A 102 5.28 13.13 -5.71
N PHE A 103 6.18 13.16 -4.74
CA PHE A 103 5.84 13.25 -3.32
C PHE A 103 5.87 14.72 -2.92
N LYS A 104 4.80 15.24 -2.33
CA LYS A 104 4.68 16.63 -1.87
C LYS A 104 4.45 16.68 -0.36
#